data_AF-A0A9P6UGQ3-F1
#
_entry.id   AF-A0A9P6UGQ3-F1
#
_cell.length_a   1.000
_cell.length_b   1.000
_cell.length_c   1.000
_cell.angle_alpha   90.00
_cell.angle_beta   90.00
_cell.angle_gamma   90.00
#
_symmetry.space_group_name_H-M   'P 1'
#
loop_
_entity.id
_entity.type
_entity.pdbx_description
1 polymer ?
#
loop_
_entity_poly.entity_id
_entity_poly.type
_entity_poly.pdbx_seq_one_letter_code
_entity_poly.pdbx_strand_id
1 'polypeptide(L)'
;MASLRATFRLPGLAKVATRNNTFAASAIRAYSTKPQGLKDRLRELIPEKREEVKQVKAEFGNKVLGETTVDMAYGGMRGIKGLIWEGS
;
A
#
# COMPACT_ATOMS: atom_id res chain seq x y z
N MET A 1 -28.50 2.43 -83.51
CA MET A 1 -29.79 1.80 -83.16
C MET A 1 -29.56 0.79 -82.06
N ALA A 2 -30.36 0.88 -81.01
CA ALA A 2 -30.17 0.27 -79.70
C ALA A 2 -30.13 -1.26 -79.71
N SER A 3 -29.39 -1.85 -78.78
CA SER A 3 -29.90 -3.01 -78.04
C SER A 3 -29.31 -3.06 -76.64
N LEU A 4 -30.24 -2.94 -75.69
CA LEU A 4 -30.11 -2.92 -74.25
C LEU A 4 -30.34 -4.36 -73.75
N ARG A 5 -29.50 -4.90 -72.87
CA ARG A 5 -29.81 -6.03 -71.97
C ARG A 5 -28.70 -6.11 -70.90
N ALA A 6 -28.98 -5.58 -69.71
CA ALA A 6 -29.43 -6.34 -68.53
C ALA A 6 -28.25 -7.09 -67.86
N THR A 7 -27.63 -6.53 -66.80
CA THR A 7 -27.92 -6.83 -65.36
C THR A 7 -27.73 -8.32 -65.04
N PHE A 8 -27.07 -8.79 -63.98
CA PHE A 8 -26.58 -8.20 -62.75
C PHE A 8 -25.76 -9.31 -62.03
N ARG A 9 -24.73 -8.91 -61.29
CA ARG A 9 -24.33 -9.45 -59.98
C ARG A 9 -23.82 -10.90 -59.86
N LEU A 10 -22.49 -10.99 -59.76
CA LEU A 10 -21.77 -12.03 -59.03
C LEU A 10 -22.12 -11.99 -57.53
N PRO A 11 -22.23 -13.15 -56.87
CA PRO A 11 -21.84 -13.24 -55.48
C PRO A 11 -20.82 -14.37 -55.30
N GLY A 12 -19.55 -14.03 -55.48
CA GLY A 12 -18.48 -14.71 -54.76
C GLY A 12 -18.37 -14.07 -53.37
N LEU A 13 -18.81 -14.77 -52.32
CA LEU A 13 -18.53 -14.40 -50.94
C LEU A 13 -17.87 -15.59 -50.25
N ALA A 14 -16.55 -15.61 -50.41
CA ALA A 14 -15.66 -16.38 -49.56
C ALA A 14 -15.54 -15.73 -48.17
N LYS A 15 -15.17 -16.57 -47.21
CA LYS A 15 -14.66 -16.32 -45.85
C LYS A 15 -15.70 -16.20 -44.74
N VAL A 16 -15.94 -17.36 -44.13
CA VAL A 16 -15.99 -17.56 -42.68
C VAL A 16 -14.99 -16.61 -42.00
N ALA A 17 -15.51 -15.65 -41.25
CA ALA A 17 -14.75 -14.86 -40.31
C ALA A 17 -15.06 -15.39 -38.91
N THR A 18 -14.22 -16.30 -38.44
CA THR A 18 -14.05 -16.58 -37.02
C THR A 18 -13.67 -15.26 -36.34
N ARG A 19 -14.51 -14.72 -35.47
CA ARG A 19 -14.06 -13.75 -34.47
C ARG A 19 -14.14 -14.39 -33.09
N ASN A 20 -12.95 -14.86 -32.70
CA ASN A 20 -12.59 -15.29 -31.37
C ASN A 20 -13.00 -14.23 -30.33
N ASN A 21 -13.65 -14.72 -29.28
CA ASN A 21 -13.21 -14.69 -27.89
C ASN A 21 -12.81 -13.34 -27.24
N THR A 22 -13.06 -13.32 -25.94
CA THR A 22 -12.55 -12.42 -24.89
C THR A 22 -13.19 -11.04 -24.77
N PHE A 23 -14.42 -11.01 -24.25
CA PHE A 23 -14.73 -10.01 -23.22
C PHE A 23 -13.96 -10.34 -21.94
N ALA A 24 -12.63 -10.21 -21.98
CA ALA A 24 -11.85 -10.02 -20.77
C ALA A 24 -12.09 -8.57 -20.37
N ALA A 25 -13.16 -8.32 -19.63
CA ALA A 25 -13.34 -7.05 -18.93
C ALA A 25 -12.12 -6.89 -18.01
N SER A 26 -11.14 -6.11 -18.45
CA SER A 26 -10.01 -5.70 -17.65
C SER A 26 -10.57 -5.03 -16.40
N ALA A 27 -10.47 -5.69 -15.25
CA ALA A 27 -10.81 -5.12 -13.96
C ALA A 27 -9.82 -3.98 -13.65
N ILE A 28 -10.13 -2.77 -14.13
CA ILE A 28 -9.44 -1.54 -13.73
C ILE A 28 -9.83 -1.31 -12.27
N ARG A 29 -8.96 -1.72 -11.35
CA ARG A 29 -9.12 -1.36 -9.94
C ARG A 29 -8.89 0.14 -9.81
N ALA A 30 -9.96 0.90 -9.64
CA ALA A 30 -9.86 2.31 -9.27
C ALA A 30 -9.27 2.41 -7.87
N TYR A 31 -8.06 2.97 -7.74
CA TYR A 31 -7.51 3.35 -6.44
C TYR A 31 -8.28 4.57 -5.94
N SER A 32 -9.05 4.40 -4.85
CA SER A 32 -9.98 5.41 -4.31
C SER A 32 -9.26 6.64 -3.71
N THR A 33 -7.95 6.55 -3.46
CA THR A 33 -7.18 7.60 -2.80
C THR A 33 -5.87 7.89 -3.54
N LYS A 34 -5.48 9.17 -3.60
CA LYS A 34 -4.10 9.54 -3.91
C LYS A 34 -3.21 8.87 -2.86
N PRO A 35 -2.19 8.09 -3.24
CA PRO A 35 -1.29 7.50 -2.26
C PRO A 35 -0.50 8.64 -1.62
N GLN A 36 -0.86 9.03 -0.40
CA GLN A 36 0.01 9.86 0.44
C GLN A 36 1.31 9.08 0.60
N GLY A 37 2.45 9.71 0.30
CA GLY A 37 3.74 9.05 0.42
C GLY A 37 3.95 8.58 1.86
N LEU A 38 4.51 7.39 2.06
CA LEU A 38 4.85 6.90 3.40
C LEU A 38 5.69 7.93 4.18
N LYS A 39 6.59 8.63 3.47
CA LYS A 39 7.40 9.72 4.03
C LYS A 39 6.56 10.91 4.49
N ASP A 40 5.52 11.29 3.74
CA ASP A 40 4.66 12.41 4.09
C ASP A 40 3.83 12.08 5.33
N ARG A 41 3.31 10.85 5.40
CA ARG A 41 2.60 10.38 6.60
C ARG A 41 3.47 10.31 7.85
N LEU A 42 4.73 9.88 7.72
CA LEU A 42 5.67 9.90 8.84
C LEU A 42 5.99 11.32 9.31
N ARG A 43 6.10 12.30 8.39
CA ARG A 43 6.32 13.71 8.77
C ARG A 43 5.16 14.26 9.60
N GLU A 44 3.94 13.86 9.31
CA GLU A 44 2.74 14.22 10.09
C GLU A 44 2.78 13.63 11.52
N LEU A 45 3.23 12.37 11.67
CA LEU A 45 3.19 11.64 12.94
C LEU A 45 4.38 11.91 13.88
N ILE A 46 5.56 12.24 13.35
CA ILE A 46 6.76 12.53 14.15
C ILE A 46 6.52 13.62 15.21
N PRO A 47 5.93 14.80 14.91
CA PRO A 47 5.74 15.84 15.92
C PRO A 47 4.78 15.42 17.04
N GLU A 48 3.73 14.67 16.73
CA GLU A 48 2.79 14.11 17.71
C GLU A 48 3.51 13.19 18.69
N LYS A 49 4.26 12.19 18.18
CA LYS A 49 4.98 11.24 19.04
C LYS A 49 6.08 11.90 19.87
N ARG A 50 6.71 12.97 19.35
CA ARG A 50 7.69 13.75 20.11
C ARG A 50 7.04 14.45 21.31
N GLU A 51 5.82 14.93 21.16
CA GLU A 51 5.11 15.59 22.25
C GLU A 51 4.65 14.60 23.31
N GLU A 52 4.14 13.42 22.91
CA GLU A 52 3.86 12.32 23.84
C GLU A 52 5.08 11.97 24.69
N VAL A 53 6.26 11.83 24.08
CA VAL A 53 7.51 11.52 24.81
C VAL A 53 7.88 12.63 25.79
N LYS A 54 7.64 13.91 25.45
CA LYS A 54 7.86 15.01 26.40
C LYS A 54 6.91 14.95 27.58
N GLN A 55 5.62 14.70 27.33
CA GLN A 55 4.60 14.57 28.37
C GLN A 55 4.92 13.42 29.31
N VAL A 56 5.23 12.23 28.77
CA VAL A 56 5.61 11.05 29.57
C VAL A 56 6.84 11.33 30.43
N LYS A 57 7.84 12.04 29.90
CA LYS A 57 9.02 12.44 30.69
C LYS A 57 8.70 13.47 31.76
N ALA A 58 7.81 14.43 31.48
CA ALA A 58 7.41 15.44 32.44
C ALA A 58 6.61 14.82 33.61
N GLU A 59 5.70 13.90 33.31
CA GLU A 59 4.81 13.27 34.29
C GLU A 59 5.49 12.13 35.06
N PHE A 60 6.28 11.30 34.38
CA PHE A 60 6.81 10.05 34.94
C PHE A 60 8.34 9.99 34.99
N GLY A 61 9.05 11.09 34.73
CA GLY A 61 10.52 11.11 34.69
C GLY A 61 11.21 10.62 35.97
N ASN A 62 10.57 10.82 37.12
CA ASN A 62 11.08 10.36 38.43
C ASN A 62 10.51 8.99 38.85
N LYS A 63 9.71 8.33 38.00
CA LYS A 63 9.11 7.05 38.33
C LYS A 63 10.14 5.93 38.19
N VAL A 64 10.36 5.19 39.28
CA VAL A 64 11.23 4.01 39.28
C VAL A 64 10.61 2.91 38.41
N LEU A 65 11.33 2.47 37.37
CA LEU A 65 10.87 1.43 36.43
C LEU A 65 11.16 0.00 36.94
N GLY A 66 12.11 -0.13 37.87
CA GLY A 66 12.52 -1.36 38.53
C GLY A 66 13.80 -1.15 39.33
N GLU A 67 14.09 -2.07 40.23
CA GLU A 67 15.36 -2.15 40.92
C GLU A 67 16.40 -2.86 40.05
N THR A 68 17.67 -2.47 40.18
CA THR A 68 18.77 -3.09 39.44
C THR A 68 19.74 -3.74 40.42
N THR A 69 20.10 -5.00 40.16
CA THR A 69 21.06 -5.76 40.96
C THR A 69 22.39 -5.92 40.21
N VAL A 70 23.45 -6.24 40.94
CA VAL A 70 24.80 -6.43 40.39
C VAL A 70 24.84 -7.58 39.37
N ASP A 71 24.10 -8.67 39.63
CA ASP A 71 24.02 -9.81 38.71
C ASP A 71 23.35 -9.44 37.38
N MET A 72 22.37 -8.53 37.38
CA MET A 72 21.77 -8.05 36.14
C MET A 72 22.76 -7.22 35.32
N ALA A 73 23.63 -6.45 35.97
CA ALA A 73 24.67 -5.68 35.29
C ALA A 73 25.70 -6.59 34.62
N TYR A 74 26.23 -7.59 35.33
CA TYR A 74 27.20 -8.54 34.77
C TYR A 74 26.56 -9.58 33.83
N GLY A 75 25.28 -9.89 34.01
CA GLY A 75 24.52 -10.82 33.18
C GLY A 75 24.02 -10.24 31.86
N GLY A 76 24.42 -9.02 31.49
CA GLY A 76 24.06 -8.36 30.24
C GLY A 76 22.69 -7.68 30.27
N MET A 77 22.37 -6.95 31.35
CA MET A 77 21.14 -6.19 31.54
C MET A 77 19.84 -7.03 31.47
N ARG A 78 19.94 -8.34 31.71
CA ARG A 78 18.78 -9.24 31.72
C ARG A 78 17.82 -8.86 32.83
N GLY A 79 16.56 -8.59 32.47
CA GLY A 79 15.53 -8.15 33.41
C GLY A 79 15.50 -6.64 33.68
N ILE A 80 16.45 -5.86 33.14
CA ILE A 80 16.45 -4.41 33.27
C ILE A 80 15.63 -3.79 32.14
N LYS A 81 14.63 -2.97 32.49
CA LYS A 81 13.87 -2.16 31.53
C LYS A 81 14.70 -0.94 31.09
N GLY A 82 15.50 -1.10 30.04
CA GLY A 82 16.45 -0.08 29.56
C GLY A 82 16.08 0.64 28.25
N LEU A 83 15.13 0.13 27.47
CA LEU A 83 14.78 0.66 26.15
C LEU A 83 13.26 0.70 25.96
N ILE A 84 12.79 1.73 25.26
CA ILE A 84 11.42 1.82 24.74
C ILE A 84 11.48 1.49 23.24
N TRP A 85 10.67 0.53 22.78
CA TRP A 85 10.62 0.08 21.38
C TRP A 85 9.17 -0.04 20.90
N GLU A 86 8.86 0.67 19.82
CA GLU A 86 7.49 0.80 19.27
C GLU A 86 7.28 0.03 17.96
N GLY A 87 8.35 -0.46 17.33
CA GLY A 87 8.35 -0.97 15.96
C GLY A 87 8.12 -2.48 15.80
N SER A 88 7.55 -3.15 16.81
CA SER A 88 7.23 -4.58 16.77
C SER A 88 5.76 -4.83 16.48
#